data_AF-A0A6J8A5D8-F1
#
_entry.id   AF-A0A6J8A5D8-F1
#
_cell.length_a   1.000
_cell.length_b   1.000
_cell.length_c   1.000
_cell.angle_alpha   90.00
_cell.angle_beta   90.00
_cell.angle_gamma   90.00
#
_symmetry.space_group_name_H-M   'P 1'
#
loop_
_entity.id
_entity.type
_entity.pdbx_description
1 polymer ?
#
loop_
_entity_poly.entity_id
_entity_poly.type
_entity_poly.pdbx_seq_one_letter_code
_entity_poly.pdbx_strand_id
1 'polypeptide(L)'
;MLAIEKCEIVVINPLFNSGLPYKTKVDKMKNLYWGSQEDQSVSSRRTSSSTNSSDVMYPSPSRSMSGYLLHKYAKEGNLNGLKEYIHHWDFTDKDDRGFAPIHWAAECGFGDVVKFLLEYGCSPNLETHQHSTPLHLAVEKGHVQVVEVLLSYPDTNVNALDSSGQTAFDKCDPYSYNEHKNISVMLKTAINKLSQITIYIMDGTKKILKLPSGSETTVEQLNRQLLRECNMPEKPYGDIFTIWVCSESLELQLKPDHKPVEQMENWRHKILRQLTEGDPSKEDPKLKWRRNAKTGIMDERTITHPAAIHLLFHEAYKNYISALYPCKDQDVLNFAVIIILMKQDGIYNTSSAKTFLSKNLQSMVPEQMMKGKSHAWSSNIFRHYKDVGKSMLEGPSHVQVDMILKQQFLKFCRNLTVYGSAFFTGTLLVPQVKGSMCHIGVNDVGIHIINSQTRVMLHSFKYSEISCKLPEANRLEVNVIRFESRTDRNIPRQLTIRTKQAGLIERLIEKLSEIHAIKDRQVEIRYGGMNS
;
A
#
# COMPACT_ATOMS: atom_id res chain seq x y z
N MET A 1 -21.58 -19.19 25.06
CA MET A 1 -20.11 -19.10 25.09
C MET A 1 -19.54 -20.18 24.16
N LEU A 2 -19.83 -20.07 22.86
CA LEU A 2 -19.34 -20.89 21.72
C LEU A 2 -20.08 -20.37 20.47
N ALA A 3 -19.54 -19.32 19.86
CA ALA A 3 -19.93 -18.78 18.55
C ALA A 3 -18.80 -17.86 18.03
N ILE A 4 -17.57 -18.34 18.14
CA ILE A 4 -16.35 -17.79 17.54
C ILE A 4 -15.73 -18.99 16.82
N GLU A 5 -15.18 -18.79 15.62
CA GLU A 5 -14.68 -19.80 14.65
C GLU A 5 -15.63 -20.17 13.51
N LYS A 6 -16.10 -19.17 12.74
CA LYS A 6 -16.35 -19.31 11.29
C LYS A 6 -16.14 -17.98 10.57
N CYS A 7 -14.89 -17.55 10.47
CA CYS A 7 -14.44 -16.52 9.51
C CYS A 7 -12.93 -16.68 9.30
N GLU A 8 -12.50 -17.77 8.65
CA GLU A 8 -11.12 -17.94 8.17
C GLU A 8 -11.12 -18.06 6.64
N ILE A 9 -11.16 -16.90 5.97
CA ILE A 9 -10.66 -16.73 4.60
C ILE A 9 -9.71 -15.53 4.68
N VAL A 10 -8.43 -15.82 4.88
CA VAL A 10 -7.35 -14.85 5.04
C VAL A 10 -7.05 -14.24 3.67
N VAL A 11 -7.68 -13.11 3.36
CA VAL A 11 -7.13 -12.16 2.39
C VAL A 11 -5.84 -11.63 3.00
N ILE A 12 -4.71 -11.90 2.33
CA ILE A 12 -3.38 -11.43 2.71
C ILE A 12 -3.43 -9.92 2.94
N ASN A 13 -3.46 -9.52 4.21
CA ASN A 13 -3.25 -8.14 4.63
C ASN A 13 -1.75 -7.87 4.52
N PRO A 14 -1.29 -6.92 3.70
CA PRO A 14 0.13 -6.58 3.63
C PRO A 14 0.69 -6.15 4.99
N LEU A 15 -0.14 -5.75 5.95
CA LEU A 15 0.30 -5.40 7.28
C LEU A 15 0.16 -6.61 8.21
N PHE A 16 1.26 -7.21 8.69
CA PHE A 16 1.29 -8.13 9.86
C PHE A 16 1.32 -9.63 9.48
N ASN A 17 2.55 -10.09 9.20
CA ASN A 17 2.94 -11.49 9.05
C ASN A 17 2.54 -12.34 10.27
N SER A 18 1.82 -13.45 10.04
CA SER A 18 1.93 -14.66 10.84
C SER A 18 2.36 -15.77 9.88
N GLY A 19 3.67 -16.05 9.84
CA GLY A 19 4.24 -17.09 8.99
C GLY A 19 4.05 -18.48 9.60
N LEU A 20 3.20 -19.31 8.99
CA LEU A 20 3.23 -20.77 9.06
C LEU A 20 2.72 -21.33 7.71
N PRO A 21 3.36 -22.35 7.11
CA PRO A 21 2.96 -22.83 5.80
C PRO A 21 2.03 -24.06 5.88
N TYR A 22 1.20 -24.19 4.83
CA TYR A 22 1.06 -25.39 3.99
C TYR A 22 -0.20 -26.30 4.05
N LYS A 23 -0.42 -26.91 2.87
CA LYS A 23 -1.09 -28.18 2.51
C LYS A 23 -2.60 -28.18 2.24
N THR A 24 -2.93 -28.36 0.96
CA THR A 24 -4.25 -28.63 0.41
C THR A 24 -4.68 -30.08 0.71
N LYS A 25 -5.94 -30.20 1.16
CA LYS A 25 -6.75 -31.41 1.43
C LYS A 25 -6.66 -32.00 2.85
N VAL A 26 -7.74 -31.76 3.61
CA VAL A 26 -8.19 -32.65 4.69
C VAL A 26 -9.20 -33.62 4.05
N ASP A 27 -8.80 -34.87 3.88
CA ASP A 27 -9.76 -35.96 3.69
C ASP A 27 -10.51 -36.20 5.01
N LYS A 28 -11.82 -36.44 4.85
CA LYS A 28 -12.81 -36.58 5.93
C LYS A 28 -12.36 -37.56 7.02
N MET A 29 -12.08 -37.05 8.22
CA MET A 29 -11.95 -37.90 9.40
C MET A 29 -13.34 -38.09 10.05
N LYS A 30 -13.84 -39.33 10.03
CA LYS A 30 -14.99 -39.76 10.84
C LYS A 30 -14.59 -39.72 12.31
N ASN A 31 -15.41 -39.06 13.14
CA ASN A 31 -15.21 -39.05 14.59
C ASN A 31 -15.75 -40.36 15.20
N LEU A 32 -14.93 -41.04 16.03
CA LEU A 32 -15.15 -42.42 16.46
C LEU A 32 -15.66 -42.57 17.91
N TYR A 33 -16.04 -41.48 18.61
CA TYR A 33 -16.21 -41.54 20.07
C TYR A 33 -17.50 -40.96 20.67
N TRP A 34 -18.48 -40.53 19.86
CA TRP A 34 -19.76 -40.09 20.40
C TRP A 34 -20.92 -40.60 19.55
N GLY A 35 -21.55 -41.68 20.04
CA GLY A 35 -22.76 -42.24 19.48
C GLY A 35 -23.98 -41.44 19.92
N SER A 36 -24.69 -40.86 18.96
CA SER A 36 -26.03 -40.33 19.18
C SER A 36 -27.04 -41.40 18.79
N GLN A 37 -27.92 -41.70 19.73
CA GLN A 37 -28.98 -42.70 19.69
C GLN A 37 -29.82 -42.64 18.42
N GLU A 38 -30.14 -43.83 17.94
CA GLU A 38 -31.18 -44.11 16.96
C GLU A 38 -32.55 -43.70 17.51
N ASP A 39 -33.41 -43.18 16.64
CA ASP A 39 -34.80 -43.63 16.68
C ASP A 39 -35.48 -43.58 15.31
N GLN A 40 -36.20 -44.69 15.07
CA GLN A 40 -37.30 -44.92 14.12
C GLN A 40 -37.00 -45.30 12.65
N SER A 41 -36.85 -46.62 12.48
CA SER A 41 -37.76 -47.51 11.72
C SER A 41 -38.31 -47.05 10.35
N VAL A 42 -38.09 -47.85 9.31
CA VAL A 42 -39.07 -48.80 8.74
C VAL A 42 -38.55 -49.40 7.42
N SER A 43 -38.58 -50.74 7.39
CA SER A 43 -38.81 -51.67 6.27
C SER A 43 -37.87 -51.73 5.06
N SER A 44 -37.17 -52.86 5.04
CA SER A 44 -36.87 -53.73 3.89
C SER A 44 -37.79 -53.63 2.67
N ARG A 45 -37.19 -53.69 1.48
CA ARG A 45 -37.56 -54.67 0.42
C ARG A 45 -36.48 -54.74 -0.65
N ARG A 46 -35.97 -55.95 -0.88
CA ARG A 46 -35.30 -56.35 -2.12
C ARG A 46 -36.34 -56.39 -3.24
N THR A 47 -36.03 -55.77 -4.38
CA THR A 47 -36.56 -56.18 -5.69
C THR A 47 -35.48 -56.00 -6.74
N SER A 48 -35.13 -57.12 -7.37
CA SER A 48 -34.41 -57.23 -8.62
C SER A 48 -35.32 -56.90 -9.81
N SER A 49 -34.88 -56.06 -10.75
CA SER A 49 -35.34 -56.10 -12.15
C SER A 49 -34.38 -55.34 -13.09
N SER A 50 -33.62 -56.13 -13.85
CA SER A 50 -33.31 -56.05 -15.28
C SER A 50 -33.54 -54.75 -16.10
N THR A 51 -32.45 -54.34 -16.76
CA THR A 51 -32.28 -53.98 -18.20
C THR A 51 -32.98 -52.77 -18.83
N ASN A 52 -32.18 -51.76 -19.20
CA ASN A 52 -31.88 -51.27 -20.59
C ASN A 52 -31.41 -49.80 -20.53
N SER A 53 -30.11 -49.52 -20.62
CA SER A 53 -29.32 -49.35 -21.85
C SER A 53 -29.48 -47.96 -22.51
N SER A 54 -28.54 -47.07 -22.22
CA SER A 54 -27.83 -46.27 -23.23
C SER A 54 -26.58 -45.67 -22.59
N ASP A 55 -25.58 -46.52 -22.40
CA ASP A 55 -24.21 -46.14 -22.08
C ASP A 55 -23.62 -45.32 -23.24
N VAL A 56 -23.31 -44.05 -22.98
CA VAL A 56 -22.20 -43.37 -23.67
C VAL A 56 -21.05 -43.36 -22.68
N MET A 57 -20.24 -44.42 -22.77
CA MET A 57 -19.06 -44.65 -21.96
C MET A 57 -17.97 -43.63 -22.34
N TYR A 58 -17.76 -42.60 -21.54
CA TYR A 58 -16.46 -41.93 -21.51
C TYR A 58 -15.56 -42.72 -20.56
N PRO A 59 -14.40 -43.26 -21.01
CA PRO A 59 -13.48 -43.94 -20.11
C PRO A 59 -12.92 -42.89 -19.13
N SER A 60 -13.24 -43.06 -17.84
CA SER A 60 -12.48 -42.41 -16.78
C SER A 60 -11.05 -42.95 -16.80
N PRO A 61 -10.01 -42.13 -16.95
CA PRO A 61 -8.64 -42.65 -17.00
C PRO A 61 -8.27 -43.22 -15.63
N SER A 62 -8.05 -44.53 -15.62
CA SER A 62 -7.41 -45.26 -14.52
C SER A 62 -6.08 -44.59 -14.15
N ARG A 63 -5.87 -44.43 -12.84
CA ARG A 63 -4.79 -43.72 -12.15
C ARG A 63 -3.37 -44.31 -12.33
N SER A 64 -3.06 -44.91 -13.47
CA SER A 64 -1.81 -45.64 -13.73
C SER A 64 -1.02 -45.14 -14.94
N MET A 65 -1.47 -44.07 -15.62
CA MET A 65 -0.73 -43.48 -16.76
C MET A 65 -0.76 -41.93 -16.78
N SER A 66 -1.37 -41.29 -15.78
CA SER A 66 -1.82 -39.89 -15.86
C SER A 66 -1.25 -38.92 -14.82
N GLY A 67 -0.38 -39.34 -13.88
CA GLY A 67 -0.07 -38.54 -12.68
C GLY A 67 0.55 -37.15 -12.91
N TYR A 68 1.36 -36.99 -13.96
CA TYR A 68 2.14 -35.76 -14.19
C TYR A 68 2.21 -35.37 -15.68
N LEU A 69 1.07 -35.40 -16.38
CA LEU A 69 1.03 -35.18 -17.83
C LEU A 69 1.60 -33.81 -18.26
N LEU A 70 1.30 -32.73 -17.50
CA LEU A 70 1.88 -31.41 -17.75
C LEU A 70 3.41 -31.39 -17.61
N HIS A 71 3.96 -32.17 -16.67
CA HIS A 71 5.41 -32.24 -16.45
C HIS A 71 6.08 -32.94 -17.62
N LYS A 72 5.45 -34.00 -18.14
CA LYS A 72 5.91 -34.68 -19.35
C LYS A 72 5.92 -33.74 -20.55
N TYR A 73 4.83 -33.01 -20.80
CA TYR A 73 4.78 -32.06 -21.91
C TYR A 73 5.80 -30.94 -21.77
N ALA A 74 6.03 -30.44 -20.56
CA ALA A 74 7.06 -29.44 -20.32
C ALA A 74 8.48 -29.98 -20.53
N LYS A 75 8.74 -31.22 -20.11
CA LYS A 75 10.01 -31.92 -20.31
C LYS A 75 10.29 -32.29 -21.78
N GLU A 76 9.24 -32.47 -22.59
CA GLU A 76 9.36 -32.80 -24.02
C GLU A 76 9.28 -31.57 -24.93
N GLY A 77 9.02 -30.38 -24.38
CA GLY A 77 8.81 -29.16 -25.17
C GLY A 77 7.49 -29.16 -25.95
N ASN A 78 6.52 -29.99 -25.57
CA ASN A 78 5.25 -30.13 -26.27
C ASN A 78 4.28 -28.99 -25.87
N LEU A 79 4.47 -27.82 -26.47
CA LEU A 79 3.64 -26.64 -26.24
C LEU A 79 2.15 -26.86 -26.58
N ASN A 80 1.87 -27.64 -27.63
CA ASN A 80 0.49 -27.89 -28.06
C ASN A 80 -0.28 -28.75 -27.04
N GLY A 81 0.34 -29.83 -26.55
CA GLY A 81 -0.22 -30.65 -25.48
C GLY A 81 -0.38 -29.85 -24.19
N LEU A 82 0.56 -28.95 -23.89
CA LEU A 82 0.46 -28.09 -22.71
C LEU A 82 -0.72 -27.11 -22.83
N LYS A 83 -0.90 -26.46 -23.98
CA LYS A 83 -2.05 -25.57 -24.25
C LYS A 83 -3.41 -26.28 -24.13
N GLU A 84 -3.49 -27.52 -24.59
CA GLU A 84 -4.73 -28.30 -24.55
C GLU A 84 -5.11 -28.72 -23.12
N TYR A 85 -4.13 -29.08 -22.28
CA TYR A 85 -4.39 -29.67 -20.96
C TYR A 85 -4.16 -28.73 -19.77
N ILE A 86 -3.67 -27.49 -19.97
CA ILE A 86 -3.38 -26.54 -18.88
C ILE A 86 -4.63 -26.14 -18.08
N HIS A 87 -5.81 -26.19 -18.67
CA HIS A 87 -7.09 -25.90 -18.00
C HIS A 87 -7.55 -27.01 -17.05
N HIS A 88 -7.00 -28.22 -17.19
CA HIS A 88 -7.44 -29.41 -16.47
C HIS A 88 -6.54 -29.76 -15.27
N TRP A 89 -5.39 -29.10 -15.12
CA TRP A 89 -4.34 -29.46 -14.17
C TRP A 89 -3.68 -28.21 -13.58
N ASP A 90 -3.22 -28.30 -12.32
CA ASP A 90 -2.46 -27.22 -11.68
C ASP A 90 -1.01 -27.22 -12.21
N PHE A 91 -0.60 -26.14 -12.87
CA PHE A 91 0.76 -25.98 -13.40
C PHE A 91 1.79 -25.65 -12.30
N THR A 92 1.35 -25.50 -11.05
CA THR A 92 2.22 -25.30 -9.88
C THR A 92 2.46 -26.58 -9.08
N ASP A 93 1.70 -27.65 -9.37
CA ASP A 93 1.92 -28.95 -8.74
C ASP A 93 3.32 -29.48 -9.05
N LYS A 94 3.91 -30.14 -8.05
CA LYS A 94 5.24 -30.72 -8.14
C LYS A 94 5.15 -32.24 -8.28
N ASP A 95 6.02 -32.80 -9.10
CA ASP A 95 6.23 -34.24 -9.20
C ASP A 95 6.96 -34.83 -7.98
N ASP A 96 7.17 -36.14 -7.99
CA ASP A 96 7.89 -36.86 -6.93
C ASP A 96 9.33 -36.37 -6.72
N ARG A 97 9.91 -35.64 -7.69
CA ARG A 97 11.25 -35.02 -7.58
C ARG A 97 11.18 -33.60 -7.03
N GLY A 98 9.98 -33.06 -6.80
CA GLY A 98 9.76 -31.70 -6.36
C GLY A 98 9.81 -30.68 -7.48
N PHE A 99 9.67 -31.10 -8.74
CA PHE A 99 9.72 -30.24 -9.92
C PHE A 99 8.30 -29.98 -10.41
N ALA A 100 7.94 -28.72 -10.57
CA ALA A 100 6.76 -28.32 -11.35
C ALA A 100 7.06 -28.28 -12.87
N PRO A 101 6.06 -28.22 -13.75
CA PRO A 101 6.26 -28.16 -15.21
C PRO A 101 7.27 -27.09 -15.67
N ILE A 102 7.23 -25.89 -15.07
CA ILE A 102 8.17 -24.81 -15.42
C ILE A 102 9.64 -25.16 -15.13
N HIS A 103 9.90 -26.00 -14.12
CA HIS A 103 11.25 -26.46 -13.80
C HIS A 103 11.77 -27.42 -14.85
N TRP A 104 10.94 -28.36 -15.31
CA TRP A 104 11.30 -29.28 -16.40
C TRP A 104 11.54 -28.55 -17.71
N ALA A 105 10.68 -27.60 -18.06
CA ALA A 105 10.88 -26.77 -19.25
C ALA A 105 12.18 -25.95 -19.16
N ALA A 106 12.50 -25.43 -17.97
CA ALA A 106 13.73 -24.67 -17.75
C ALA A 106 15.00 -25.54 -17.75
N GLU A 107 14.96 -26.73 -17.15
CA GLU A 107 16.09 -27.69 -17.15
C GLU A 107 16.35 -28.27 -18.55
N CYS A 108 15.31 -28.47 -19.35
CA CYS A 108 15.43 -29.00 -20.71
C CYS A 108 15.61 -27.94 -21.81
N GLY A 109 15.49 -26.65 -21.49
CA GLY A 109 15.79 -25.55 -22.42
C GLY A 109 14.64 -25.08 -23.30
N PHE A 110 13.38 -25.41 -22.97
CA PHE A 110 12.21 -25.05 -23.78
C PHE A 110 11.67 -23.65 -23.43
N GLY A 111 12.30 -22.62 -23.99
CA GLY A 111 11.96 -21.21 -23.70
C GLY A 111 10.53 -20.81 -24.09
N ASP A 112 9.96 -21.40 -25.14
CA ASP A 112 8.57 -21.19 -25.57
C ASP A 112 7.55 -21.75 -24.58
N VAL A 113 7.83 -22.92 -24.01
CA VAL A 113 7.04 -23.52 -22.94
C VAL A 113 7.15 -22.70 -21.65
N VAL A 114 8.37 -22.30 -21.26
CA VAL A 114 8.56 -21.41 -20.09
C VAL A 114 7.78 -20.13 -20.27
N LYS A 115 7.89 -19.48 -21.43
CA LYS A 115 7.15 -18.25 -21.75
C LYS A 115 5.65 -18.47 -21.62
N PHE A 116 5.11 -19.54 -22.20
CA PHE A 116 3.67 -19.84 -22.12
C PHE A 116 3.19 -20.06 -20.69
N LEU A 117 3.95 -20.80 -19.87
CA LEU A 117 3.62 -21.03 -18.47
C LEU A 117 3.61 -19.71 -17.66
N LEU A 118 4.54 -18.81 -17.92
CA LEU A 118 4.58 -17.48 -17.29
C LEU A 118 3.40 -16.59 -17.74
N GLU A 119 3.07 -16.58 -19.03
CA GLU A 119 1.90 -15.85 -19.56
C GLU A 119 0.59 -16.37 -18.96
N TYR A 120 0.54 -17.66 -18.62
CA TYR A 120 -0.60 -18.30 -17.97
C TYR A 120 -0.66 -18.06 -16.44
N GLY A 121 0.30 -17.32 -15.88
CA GLY A 121 0.30 -16.91 -14.48
C GLY A 121 1.17 -17.76 -13.55
N CYS A 122 2.05 -18.60 -14.09
CA CYS A 122 3.09 -19.26 -13.29
C CYS A 122 4.08 -18.23 -12.75
N SER A 123 4.44 -18.36 -11.47
CA SER A 123 5.50 -17.53 -10.89
C SER A 123 6.85 -17.89 -11.51
N PRO A 124 7.66 -16.91 -11.96
CA PRO A 124 9.04 -17.17 -12.41
C PRO A 124 9.97 -17.62 -11.27
N ASN A 125 9.55 -17.45 -10.02
CA ASN A 125 10.32 -17.78 -8.81
C ASN A 125 9.82 -19.03 -8.10
N LEU A 126 8.99 -19.85 -8.76
CA LEU A 126 8.51 -21.09 -8.15
C LEU A 126 9.72 -21.93 -7.73
N GLU A 127 9.76 -22.38 -6.49
CA GLU A 127 10.91 -23.12 -5.96
C GLU A 127 10.69 -24.63 -6.09
N THR A 128 11.75 -25.41 -6.33
CA THR A 128 11.75 -26.87 -6.18
C THR A 128 11.75 -27.26 -4.69
N HIS A 129 11.82 -28.56 -4.36
CA HIS A 129 12.08 -29.00 -2.97
C HIS A 129 13.48 -28.63 -2.46
N GLN A 130 14.42 -28.29 -3.35
CA GLN A 130 15.78 -27.86 -3.01
C GLN A 130 15.94 -26.34 -3.04
N HIS A 131 14.83 -25.59 -3.01
CA HIS A 131 14.79 -24.13 -3.13
C HIS A 131 15.38 -23.56 -4.43
N SER A 132 15.63 -24.41 -5.44
CA SER A 132 16.09 -23.94 -6.76
C SER A 132 14.92 -23.37 -7.55
N THR A 133 15.13 -22.25 -8.23
CA THR A 133 14.14 -21.63 -9.13
C THR A 133 14.36 -22.08 -10.58
N PRO A 134 13.40 -21.87 -11.51
CA PRO A 134 13.62 -22.09 -12.95
C PRO A 134 14.89 -21.41 -13.48
N LEU A 135 15.25 -20.24 -12.94
CA LEU A 135 16.47 -19.53 -13.32
C LEU A 135 17.73 -20.29 -12.90
N HIS A 136 17.77 -20.92 -11.72
CA HIS A 136 18.91 -21.76 -11.30
C HIS A 136 19.14 -22.90 -12.31
N LEU A 137 18.07 -23.61 -12.66
CA LEU A 137 18.14 -24.77 -13.56
C LEU A 137 18.57 -24.36 -14.97
N ALA A 138 17.99 -23.28 -15.51
CA ALA A 138 18.35 -22.76 -16.82
C ALA A 138 19.81 -22.31 -16.89
N VAL A 139 20.32 -21.68 -15.83
CA VAL A 139 21.70 -21.20 -15.75
C VAL A 139 22.69 -22.35 -15.61
N GLU A 140 22.42 -23.31 -14.72
CA GLU A 140 23.27 -24.50 -14.53
C GLU A 140 23.44 -25.26 -15.85
N LYS A 141 22.35 -25.44 -16.60
CA LYS A 141 22.35 -26.18 -17.87
C LYS A 141 22.77 -25.35 -19.09
N GLY A 142 22.97 -24.04 -18.95
CA GLY A 142 23.44 -23.17 -20.04
C GLY A 142 22.35 -22.76 -21.05
N HIS A 143 21.08 -22.78 -20.68
CA HIS A 143 19.95 -22.51 -21.59
C HIS A 143 19.69 -21.01 -21.77
N VAL A 144 20.43 -20.36 -22.66
CA VAL A 144 20.37 -18.91 -22.92
C VAL A 144 18.95 -18.40 -23.17
N GLN A 145 18.19 -19.07 -24.04
CA GLN A 145 16.83 -18.64 -24.41
C GLN A 145 15.87 -18.64 -23.21
N VAL A 146 15.99 -19.63 -22.32
CA VAL A 146 15.17 -19.69 -21.10
C VAL A 146 15.57 -18.56 -20.14
N VAL A 147 16.87 -18.30 -19.99
CA VAL A 147 17.37 -17.19 -19.18
C VAL A 147 16.88 -15.84 -19.71
N GLU A 148 16.88 -15.63 -21.04
CA GLU A 148 16.33 -14.42 -21.67
C GLU A 148 14.85 -14.24 -21.34
N VAL A 149 14.05 -15.30 -21.50
CA VAL A 149 12.63 -15.27 -21.17
C VAL A 149 12.45 -14.94 -19.71
N LEU A 150 13.08 -15.65 -18.78
CA LEU A 150 12.93 -15.41 -17.35
C LEU A 150 13.33 -13.98 -16.96
N LEU A 151 14.48 -13.48 -17.43
CA LEU A 151 14.95 -12.12 -17.12
C LEU A 151 14.11 -11.01 -17.78
N SER A 152 13.29 -11.34 -18.79
CA SER A 152 12.34 -10.39 -19.38
C SER A 152 11.08 -10.19 -18.55
N TYR A 153 10.79 -11.10 -17.60
CA TYR A 153 9.65 -10.97 -16.70
C TYR A 153 9.99 -10.11 -15.47
N PRO A 154 9.16 -9.11 -15.12
CA PRO A 154 9.42 -8.20 -14.00
C PRO A 154 9.61 -8.89 -12.65
N ASP A 155 8.82 -9.94 -12.40
CA ASP A 155 8.76 -10.59 -11.09
C ASP A 155 9.93 -11.56 -10.85
N THR A 156 10.87 -11.70 -11.77
CA THR A 156 11.97 -12.67 -11.66
C THR A 156 13.01 -12.24 -10.63
N ASN A 157 13.16 -13.04 -9.57
CA ASN A 157 14.16 -12.85 -8.52
C ASN A 157 15.51 -13.46 -8.93
N VAL A 158 16.40 -12.62 -9.47
CA VAL A 158 17.75 -13.03 -9.89
C VAL A 158 18.68 -13.40 -8.72
N ASN A 159 18.33 -13.01 -7.49
CA ASN A 159 19.13 -13.23 -6.29
C ASN A 159 18.53 -14.30 -5.36
N ALA A 160 17.56 -15.09 -5.84
CA ALA A 160 17.04 -16.22 -5.08
C ALA A 160 18.19 -17.17 -4.70
N LEU A 161 18.14 -17.73 -3.50
CA LEU A 161 19.14 -18.66 -2.98
C LEU A 161 18.57 -20.08 -3.01
N ASP A 162 19.36 -21.03 -3.50
CA ASP A 162 19.03 -22.44 -3.39
C ASP A 162 19.32 -23.01 -1.98
N SER A 163 19.07 -24.31 -1.78
CA SER A 163 19.36 -25.01 -0.52
C SER A 163 20.84 -25.02 -0.10
N SER A 164 21.76 -24.71 -1.02
CA SER A 164 23.19 -24.53 -0.74
C SER A 164 23.59 -23.08 -0.46
N GLY A 165 22.63 -22.15 -0.45
CA GLY A 165 22.88 -20.72 -0.26
C GLY A 165 23.53 -20.05 -1.47
N GLN A 166 23.40 -20.63 -2.66
CA GLN A 166 23.98 -20.13 -3.90
C GLN A 166 22.91 -19.46 -4.76
N THR A 167 23.26 -18.36 -5.43
CA THR A 167 22.42 -17.74 -6.46
C THR A 167 22.55 -18.46 -7.80
N ALA A 168 21.63 -18.20 -8.73
CA ALA A 168 21.77 -18.65 -10.12
C ALA A 168 23.09 -18.15 -10.74
N PHE A 169 23.56 -16.95 -10.37
CA PHE A 169 24.84 -16.43 -10.83
C PHE A 169 26.03 -17.23 -10.28
N ASP A 170 25.97 -17.70 -9.03
CA ASP A 170 27.03 -18.52 -8.43
C ASP A 170 27.13 -19.92 -9.05
N LYS A 171 26.01 -20.44 -9.58
CA LYS A 171 25.98 -21.71 -10.36
C LYS A 171 26.48 -21.55 -11.79
N CYS A 172 26.60 -20.32 -12.29
CA CYS A 172 27.10 -20.07 -13.63
C CYS A 172 28.62 -20.28 -13.65
N ASP A 173 29.10 -21.25 -14.43
CA ASP A 173 30.53 -21.38 -14.72
C ASP A 173 30.85 -20.68 -16.06
N PRO A 174 31.29 -19.40 -16.04
CA PRO A 174 31.52 -18.62 -17.26
C PRO A 174 32.73 -19.10 -18.07
N TYR A 175 33.51 -20.06 -17.55
CA TYR A 175 34.69 -20.62 -18.20
C TYR A 175 34.43 -21.99 -18.85
N SER A 176 33.24 -22.56 -18.64
CA SER A 176 32.87 -23.88 -19.14
C SER A 176 32.49 -23.86 -20.62
N TYR A 177 31.51 -23.01 -21.00
CA TYR A 177 30.95 -22.94 -22.36
C TYR A 177 30.60 -21.50 -22.77
N ASN A 178 30.46 -21.24 -24.07
CA ASN A 178 30.14 -19.89 -24.59
C ASN A 178 28.76 -19.40 -24.15
N GLU A 179 27.82 -20.33 -23.97
CA GLU A 179 26.46 -20.10 -23.48
C GLU A 179 26.48 -19.56 -22.04
N HIS A 180 27.25 -20.19 -21.14
CA HIS A 180 27.43 -19.72 -19.76
C HIS A 180 28.12 -18.36 -19.70
N LYS A 181 29.05 -18.06 -20.62
CA LYS A 181 29.63 -16.72 -20.73
C LYS A 181 28.56 -15.67 -21.09
N ASN A 182 27.67 -15.96 -22.04
CA ASN A 182 26.56 -15.08 -22.40
C ASN A 182 25.61 -14.89 -21.21
N ILE A 183 25.19 -15.99 -20.59
CA ILE A 183 24.34 -16.00 -19.39
C ILE A 183 24.96 -15.17 -18.26
N SER A 184 26.28 -15.28 -18.02
CA SER A 184 26.99 -14.48 -17.01
C SER A 184 26.86 -12.97 -17.28
N VAL A 185 26.96 -12.54 -18.53
CA VAL A 185 26.78 -11.13 -18.92
C VAL A 185 25.33 -10.69 -18.70
N MET A 186 24.37 -11.52 -19.08
CA MET A 186 22.95 -11.25 -18.89
C MET A 186 22.57 -11.12 -17.42
N LEU A 187 23.02 -12.06 -16.58
CA LEU A 187 22.79 -12.04 -15.14
C LEU A 187 23.45 -10.82 -14.49
N LYS A 188 24.70 -10.49 -14.84
CA LYS A 188 25.36 -9.25 -14.37
C LYS A 188 24.55 -8.02 -14.73
N THR A 189 24.03 -7.96 -15.96
CA THR A 189 23.20 -6.84 -16.43
C THR A 189 21.89 -6.76 -15.65
N ALA A 190 21.22 -7.89 -15.41
CA ALA A 190 19.98 -7.96 -14.66
C ALA A 190 20.15 -7.64 -13.17
N ILE A 191 21.20 -8.15 -12.52
CA ILE A 191 21.59 -7.83 -11.14
C ILE A 191 21.88 -6.33 -11.02
N ASN A 192 22.62 -5.75 -11.98
CA ASN A 192 22.90 -4.32 -12.01
C ASN A 192 21.63 -3.49 -12.20
N LYS A 193 20.65 -3.97 -12.98
CA LYS A 193 19.35 -3.31 -13.16
C LYS A 193 18.48 -3.35 -11.89
N LEU A 194 18.61 -4.40 -11.09
CA LEU A 194 17.96 -4.58 -9.77
C LEU A 194 18.77 -4.01 -8.59
N SER A 195 19.87 -3.30 -8.86
CA SER A 195 20.75 -2.76 -7.81
C SER A 195 20.28 -1.43 -7.23
N GLN A 196 19.30 -0.78 -7.86
CA GLN A 196 18.87 0.56 -7.52
C GLN A 196 17.35 0.72 -7.49
N ILE A 197 16.88 1.60 -6.61
CA ILE A 197 15.46 1.94 -6.49
C ILE A 197 15.28 3.45 -6.39
N THR A 198 14.26 3.98 -7.05
CA THR A 198 13.95 5.41 -6.99
C THR A 198 12.92 5.67 -5.91
N ILE A 199 13.23 6.60 -5.00
CA ILE A 199 12.33 7.10 -3.97
C ILE A 199 12.10 8.59 -4.20
N TYR A 200 10.83 8.97 -4.29
CA TYR A 200 10.42 10.36 -4.43
C TYR A 200 10.32 11.03 -3.07
N ILE A 201 10.87 12.23 -2.98
CA ILE A 201 10.90 13.05 -1.79
C ILE A 201 9.75 14.08 -1.87
N MET A 202 9.23 14.51 -0.72
CA MET A 202 8.05 15.39 -0.68
C MET A 202 8.29 16.78 -1.24
N ASP A 203 9.53 17.24 -1.31
CA ASP A 203 9.95 18.48 -1.98
C ASP A 203 9.90 18.39 -3.53
N GLY A 204 9.57 17.22 -4.08
CA GLY A 204 9.51 16.95 -5.52
C GLY A 204 10.81 16.38 -6.10
N THR A 205 11.88 16.29 -5.31
CA THR A 205 13.13 15.63 -5.74
C THR A 205 12.99 14.11 -5.72
N LYS A 206 13.96 13.42 -6.33
CA LYS A 206 14.05 11.96 -6.32
C LYS A 206 15.44 11.52 -5.87
N LYS A 207 15.51 10.46 -5.09
CA LYS A 207 16.74 9.79 -4.66
C LYS A 207 16.81 8.42 -5.31
N ILE A 208 17.98 8.06 -5.81
CA ILE A 208 18.26 6.74 -6.38
C ILE A 208 19.12 6.03 -5.35
N LEU A 209 18.55 5.06 -4.65
CA LEU A 209 19.21 4.34 -3.58
C LEU A 209 19.70 2.99 -4.07
N LYS A 210 20.75 2.48 -3.44
CA LYS A 210 21.22 1.11 -3.68
C LYS A 210 20.34 0.14 -2.89
N LEU A 211 20.05 -1.01 -3.48
CA LEU A 211 19.37 -2.13 -2.87
C LEU A 211 20.42 -3.09 -2.28
N PRO A 212 20.78 -3.01 -0.98
CA PRO A 212 21.88 -3.79 -0.40
C PRO A 212 21.62 -5.30 -0.43
N SER A 213 20.35 -5.70 -0.47
CA SER A 213 19.91 -7.09 -0.54
C SER A 213 19.05 -7.35 -1.78
N GLY A 214 19.20 -6.56 -2.86
CA GLY A 214 18.36 -6.69 -4.06
C GLY A 214 16.88 -6.51 -3.74
N SER A 215 16.03 -7.40 -4.28
CA SER A 215 14.58 -7.43 -4.02
C SER A 215 14.22 -7.65 -2.54
N GLU A 216 15.11 -8.27 -1.76
CA GLU A 216 14.95 -8.52 -0.33
C GLU A 216 15.28 -7.29 0.54
N THR A 217 15.69 -6.19 -0.09
CA THR A 217 15.98 -4.95 0.64
C THR A 217 14.73 -4.45 1.37
N THR A 218 14.86 -4.24 2.67
CA THR A 218 13.77 -3.81 3.55
C THR A 218 13.59 -2.29 3.56
N VAL A 219 12.40 -1.85 3.96
CA VAL A 219 12.12 -0.42 4.21
C VAL A 219 13.08 0.17 5.24
N GLU A 220 13.42 -0.56 6.30
CA GLU A 220 14.36 -0.09 7.33
C GLU A 220 15.74 0.22 6.74
N GLN A 221 16.27 -0.67 5.90
CA GLN A 221 17.56 -0.46 5.22
C GLN A 221 17.54 0.77 4.31
N LEU A 222 16.47 0.98 3.55
CA LEU A 222 16.32 2.16 2.68
C LEU A 222 16.10 3.44 3.48
N ASN A 223 15.32 3.39 4.57
CA ASN A 223 15.09 4.54 5.45
C ASN A 223 16.41 5.03 6.07
N ARG A 224 17.26 4.10 6.55
CA ARG A 224 18.60 4.45 7.06
C ARG A 224 19.49 5.09 5.99
N GLN A 225 19.42 4.63 4.73
CA GLN A 225 20.17 5.28 3.64
C GLN A 225 19.67 6.70 3.38
N LEU A 226 18.36 6.93 3.32
CA LEU A 226 17.78 8.27 3.13
C LEU A 226 18.17 9.24 4.24
N LEU A 227 18.13 8.79 5.50
CA LEU A 227 18.55 9.60 6.64
C LEU A 227 20.01 10.03 6.50
N ARG A 228 20.91 9.10 6.13
CA ARG A 228 22.33 9.41 5.89
C ARG A 228 22.52 10.40 4.74
N GLU A 229 21.83 10.21 3.61
CA GLU A 229 21.91 11.12 2.47
C GLU A 229 21.40 12.54 2.78
N CYS A 230 20.48 12.67 3.73
CA CYS A 230 19.96 13.95 4.20
C CYS A 230 20.69 14.48 5.45
N ASN A 231 21.78 13.84 5.86
CA ASN A 231 22.55 14.18 7.05
C ASN A 231 21.71 14.24 8.35
N MET A 232 20.69 13.38 8.45
CA MET A 232 19.81 13.27 9.61
C MET A 232 20.23 12.09 10.49
N PRO A 233 20.31 12.26 11.83
CA PRO A 233 20.58 11.14 12.72
C PRO A 233 19.41 10.16 12.73
N GLU A 234 19.68 8.89 13.03
CA GLU A 234 18.67 7.83 12.95
C GLU A 234 17.51 8.03 13.93
N LYS A 235 17.81 8.44 15.17
CA LYS A 235 16.79 8.88 16.13
C LYS A 235 16.87 10.40 16.34
N PRO A 236 15.72 11.09 16.46
CA PRO A 236 14.34 10.58 16.37
C PRO A 236 13.81 10.42 14.93
N TYR A 237 14.56 10.80 13.90
CA TYR A 237 14.03 11.03 12.54
C TYR A 237 13.56 9.77 11.81
N GLY A 238 14.14 8.61 12.10
CA GLY A 238 13.69 7.32 11.58
C GLY A 238 12.31 6.89 12.08
N ASP A 239 11.86 7.43 13.21
CA ASP A 239 10.50 7.24 13.70
C ASP A 239 9.52 8.23 13.04
N ILE A 240 10.02 9.40 12.60
CA ILE A 240 9.23 10.46 11.97
C ILE A 240 8.93 10.18 10.50
N PHE A 241 9.87 9.61 9.76
CA PHE A 241 9.75 9.38 8.32
C PHE A 241 9.86 7.91 7.95
N THR A 242 9.11 7.50 6.94
CA THR A 242 9.14 6.13 6.42
C THR A 242 8.71 6.09 4.95
N ILE A 243 8.78 4.92 4.34
CA ILE A 243 8.50 4.72 2.92
C ILE A 243 7.04 4.33 2.72
N TRP A 244 6.42 4.97 1.74
CA TRP A 244 5.05 4.73 1.31
C TRP A 244 5.04 4.29 -0.15
N VAL A 245 4.10 3.42 -0.52
CA VAL A 245 3.75 3.20 -1.93
C VAL A 245 2.54 4.07 -2.23
N CYS A 246 2.68 4.95 -3.22
CA CYS A 246 1.64 5.89 -3.60
C CYS A 246 1.32 5.74 -5.09
N SER A 247 0.04 5.58 -5.39
CA SER A 247 -0.53 5.55 -6.73
C SER A 247 -1.66 6.59 -6.82
N GLU A 248 -2.44 6.61 -7.89
CA GLU A 248 -3.52 7.60 -8.06
C GLU A 248 -4.67 7.34 -7.07
N SER A 249 -5.09 6.08 -6.96
CA SER A 249 -6.25 5.72 -6.13
C SER A 249 -5.91 5.26 -4.71
N LEU A 250 -4.63 4.99 -4.42
CA LEU A 250 -4.22 4.37 -3.16
C LEU A 250 -2.84 4.83 -2.69
N GLU A 251 -2.74 5.15 -1.41
CA GLU A 251 -1.48 5.44 -0.72
C GLU A 251 -1.37 4.55 0.53
N LEU A 252 -0.29 3.77 0.63
CA LEU A 252 -0.06 2.85 1.74
C LEU A 252 1.31 3.07 2.36
N GLN A 253 1.33 3.20 3.69
CA GLN A 253 2.56 3.17 4.47
C GLN A 253 3.10 1.73 4.55
N LEU A 254 4.39 1.55 4.24
CA LEU A 254 5.05 0.26 4.41
C LEU A 254 5.60 0.12 5.84
N LYS A 255 5.79 -1.12 6.28
CA LYS A 255 6.42 -1.44 7.57
C LYS A 255 7.94 -1.58 7.41
N PRO A 256 8.72 -1.44 8.49
CA PRO A 256 10.18 -1.55 8.44
C PRO A 256 10.69 -2.83 7.78
N ASP A 257 10.00 -3.96 8.00
CA ASP A 257 10.33 -5.30 7.50
C ASP A 257 9.81 -5.60 6.09
N HIS A 258 9.01 -4.71 5.49
CA HIS A 258 8.52 -4.91 4.13
C HIS A 258 9.62 -4.73 3.09
N LYS A 259 9.46 -5.42 1.97
CA LYS A 259 10.33 -5.35 0.80
C LYS A 259 9.69 -4.47 -0.28
N PRO A 260 10.14 -3.22 -0.52
CA PRO A 260 9.42 -2.32 -1.42
C PRO A 260 9.35 -2.78 -2.87
N VAL A 261 10.36 -3.53 -3.34
CA VAL A 261 10.38 -4.09 -4.70
C VAL A 261 9.21 -5.07 -4.89
N GLU A 262 9.07 -6.04 -3.99
CA GLU A 262 7.95 -7.00 -3.99
C GLU A 262 6.58 -6.30 -3.91
N GLN A 263 6.47 -5.22 -3.11
CA GLN A 263 5.21 -4.47 -2.98
C GLN A 263 4.84 -3.73 -4.27
N MET A 264 5.82 -3.22 -5.01
CA MET A 264 5.59 -2.55 -6.30
C MET A 264 5.18 -3.55 -7.39
N GLU A 265 5.83 -4.70 -7.46
CA GLU A 265 5.50 -5.80 -8.40
C GLU A 265 4.06 -6.31 -8.18
N ASN A 266 3.70 -6.55 -6.93
CA ASN A 266 2.36 -7.04 -6.56
C ASN A 266 1.26 -5.96 -6.58
N TRP A 267 1.59 -4.69 -6.86
CA TRP A 267 0.66 -3.57 -6.70
C TRP A 267 -0.60 -3.71 -7.56
N ARG A 268 -0.42 -3.96 -8.86
CA ARG A 268 -1.53 -4.03 -9.84
C ARG A 268 -2.35 -5.31 -9.73
N HIS A 269 -1.69 -6.44 -9.52
CA HIS A 269 -2.32 -7.76 -9.61
C HIS A 269 -2.98 -8.22 -8.31
N LYS A 270 -2.52 -7.71 -7.16
CA LYS A 270 -2.97 -8.14 -5.83
C LYS A 270 -3.49 -6.98 -4.98
N ILE A 271 -2.65 -6.00 -4.68
CA ILE A 271 -2.94 -4.97 -3.66
C ILE A 271 -4.11 -4.08 -4.08
N LEU A 272 -4.09 -3.55 -5.31
CA LEU A 272 -5.16 -2.68 -5.81
C LEU A 272 -6.50 -3.40 -5.88
N ARG A 273 -6.55 -4.62 -6.40
CA ARG A 273 -7.81 -5.39 -6.51
C ARG A 273 -8.47 -5.65 -5.15
N GLN A 274 -7.63 -5.86 -4.13
CA GLN A 274 -8.08 -6.10 -2.75
C GLN A 274 -8.57 -4.83 -2.06
N LEU A 275 -7.94 -3.67 -2.31
CA LEU A 275 -8.15 -2.46 -1.52
C LEU A 275 -8.89 -1.33 -2.26
N THR A 276 -9.07 -1.43 -3.58
CA THR A 276 -9.77 -0.42 -4.37
C THR A 276 -10.67 -1.06 -5.44
N GLU A 277 -11.52 -0.23 -6.04
CA GLU A 277 -12.29 -0.55 -7.25
C GLU A 277 -11.65 0.12 -8.49
N GLY A 278 -10.43 0.65 -8.34
CA GLY A 278 -9.73 1.38 -9.40
C GLY A 278 -9.26 0.46 -10.52
N ASP A 279 -9.11 1.03 -11.72
CA ASP A 279 -8.57 0.34 -12.90
C ASP A 279 -7.05 0.16 -12.76
N PRO A 280 -6.53 -1.08 -12.62
CA PRO A 280 -5.10 -1.31 -12.41
C PRO A 280 -4.21 -0.81 -13.56
N SER A 281 -4.77 -0.64 -14.77
CA SER A 281 -4.01 -0.19 -15.94
C SER A 281 -3.62 1.29 -15.89
N LYS A 282 -4.37 2.09 -15.10
CA LYS A 282 -4.13 3.53 -14.91
C LYS A 282 -3.21 3.83 -13.73
N GLU A 283 -2.89 2.81 -12.94
CA GLU A 283 -2.14 2.97 -11.70
C GLU A 283 -0.63 2.81 -11.92
N ASP A 284 0.13 3.82 -11.50
CA ASP A 284 1.61 3.86 -11.55
C ASP A 284 2.16 4.03 -10.12
N PRO A 285 2.44 2.93 -9.39
CA PRO A 285 2.91 3.01 -8.01
C PRO A 285 4.31 3.62 -7.92
N LYS A 286 4.49 4.56 -7.00
CA LYS A 286 5.76 5.23 -6.71
C LYS A 286 6.08 5.15 -5.23
N LEU A 287 7.33 4.86 -4.91
CA LEU A 287 7.81 4.96 -3.55
C LEU A 287 8.02 6.41 -3.18
N LYS A 288 7.43 6.84 -2.06
CA LYS A 288 7.61 8.19 -1.51
C LYS A 288 8.15 8.10 -0.09
N TRP A 289 9.06 8.99 0.27
CA TRP A 289 9.51 9.15 1.64
C TRP A 289 8.66 10.22 2.33
N ARG A 290 7.87 9.82 3.32
CA ARG A 290 6.81 10.66 3.93
C ARG A 290 6.81 10.55 5.44
N ARG A 291 6.05 11.45 6.07
CA ARG A 291 5.71 11.36 7.49
C ARG A 291 5.10 9.99 7.82
N ASN A 292 5.55 9.40 8.92
CA ASN A 292 4.98 8.19 9.49
C ASN A 292 3.64 8.54 10.15
N ALA A 293 2.57 7.84 9.76
CA ALA A 293 1.21 8.04 10.29
C ALA A 293 1.12 7.78 11.79
N LYS A 294 2.06 7.01 12.37
CA LYS A 294 2.13 6.74 13.82
C LYS A 294 2.73 7.88 14.64
N THR A 295 3.43 8.80 13.99
CA THR A 295 4.08 9.92 14.65
C THR A 295 3.05 10.82 15.32
N GLY A 296 3.15 10.99 16.63
CA GLY A 296 2.37 11.96 17.36
C GLY A 296 2.85 13.38 17.10
N ILE A 297 1.95 14.36 17.13
CA ILE A 297 2.29 15.78 16.93
C ILE A 297 3.26 16.27 18.00
N MET A 298 3.21 15.72 19.22
CA MET A 298 4.13 16.11 20.30
C MET A 298 5.57 15.72 19.99
N ASP A 299 5.80 14.54 19.44
CA ASP A 299 7.14 14.08 19.04
C ASP A 299 7.63 14.94 17.87
N GLU A 300 6.76 15.22 16.91
CA GLU A 300 7.06 16.08 15.76
C GLU A 300 7.40 17.53 16.16
N ARG A 301 6.85 18.05 17.26
CA ARG A 301 7.18 19.40 17.78
C ARG A 301 8.63 19.50 18.27
N THR A 302 9.25 18.39 18.64
CA THR A 302 10.65 18.36 19.08
C THR A 302 11.65 18.42 17.93
N ILE A 303 11.17 18.30 16.69
CA ILE A 303 11.99 18.24 15.49
C ILE A 303 12.55 19.62 15.12
N THR A 304 13.87 19.71 15.04
CA THR A 304 14.60 20.95 14.75
C THR A 304 15.49 20.88 13.51
N HIS A 305 15.77 19.69 12.95
CA HIS A 305 16.66 19.57 11.80
C HIS A 305 16.07 20.24 10.54
N PRO A 306 16.84 21.09 9.82
CA PRO A 306 16.33 21.84 8.67
C PRO A 306 15.72 20.97 7.57
N ALA A 307 16.37 19.85 7.21
CA ALA A 307 15.86 18.94 6.19
C ALA A 307 14.53 18.29 6.61
N ALA A 308 14.38 17.93 7.88
CA ALA A 308 13.14 17.33 8.38
C ALA A 308 11.98 18.33 8.36
N ILE A 309 12.23 19.57 8.80
CA ILE A 309 11.26 20.67 8.74
C ILE A 309 10.84 20.93 7.29
N HIS A 310 11.80 20.93 6.37
CA HIS A 310 11.54 21.11 4.94
C HIS A 310 10.61 20.02 4.38
N LEU A 311 10.88 18.75 4.68
CA LEU A 311 10.06 17.63 4.23
C LEU A 311 8.63 17.68 4.81
N LEU A 312 8.51 17.90 6.12
CA LEU A 312 7.21 18.04 6.78
C LEU A 312 6.42 19.21 6.20
N PHE A 313 7.07 20.34 5.93
CA PHE A 313 6.45 21.50 5.30
C PHE A 313 5.89 21.16 3.93
N HIS A 314 6.69 20.52 3.06
CA HIS A 314 6.23 20.19 1.71
C HIS A 314 5.05 19.20 1.70
N GLU A 315 5.06 18.22 2.59
CA GLU A 315 3.91 17.33 2.77
C GLU A 315 2.67 18.08 3.28
N ALA A 316 2.84 18.95 4.28
CA ALA A 316 1.75 19.76 4.82
C ALA A 316 1.17 20.72 3.78
N TYR A 317 2.03 21.40 3.02
CA TYR A 317 1.64 22.30 1.93
C TYR A 317 0.88 21.55 0.85
N LYS A 318 1.33 20.35 0.45
CA LYS A 318 0.65 19.53 -0.55
C LYS A 318 -0.75 19.12 -0.09
N ASN A 319 -0.90 18.68 1.16
CA ASN A 319 -2.20 18.31 1.72
C ASN A 319 -3.13 19.53 1.86
N TYR A 320 -2.57 20.67 2.26
CA TYR A 320 -3.30 21.94 2.30
C TYR A 320 -3.84 22.34 0.93
N ILE A 321 -2.98 22.44 -0.09
CA ILE A 321 -3.40 22.92 -1.41
C ILE A 321 -4.35 21.93 -2.12
N SER A 322 -4.25 20.64 -1.78
CA SER A 322 -5.17 19.59 -2.23
C SER A 322 -6.51 19.59 -1.47
N ALA A 323 -6.73 20.57 -0.59
CA ALA A 323 -7.90 20.71 0.28
C ALA A 323 -8.17 19.47 1.17
N LEU A 324 -7.13 18.71 1.51
CA LEU A 324 -7.21 17.64 2.53
C LEU A 324 -7.15 18.20 3.95
N TYR A 325 -6.81 19.48 4.09
CA TYR A 325 -6.87 20.22 5.34
C TYR A 325 -8.01 21.25 5.36
N PRO A 326 -9.27 20.83 5.62
CA PRO A 326 -10.36 21.75 5.88
C PRO A 326 -9.98 22.71 7.01
N CYS A 327 -10.00 24.01 6.71
CA CYS A 327 -9.59 25.07 7.63
C CYS A 327 -10.45 26.32 7.41
N LYS A 328 -10.35 27.28 8.32
CA LYS A 328 -11.15 28.52 8.26
C LYS A 328 -10.49 29.53 7.34
N ASP A 329 -11.26 30.54 6.93
CA ASP A 329 -10.74 31.61 6.09
C ASP A 329 -9.51 32.31 6.70
N GLN A 330 -9.50 32.49 8.03
CA GLN A 330 -8.36 33.06 8.74
C GLN A 330 -7.09 32.21 8.63
N ASP A 331 -7.21 30.89 8.63
CA ASP A 331 -6.07 29.98 8.48
C ASP A 331 -5.50 30.08 7.05
N VAL A 332 -6.38 30.13 6.05
CA VAL A 332 -6.01 30.37 4.63
C VAL A 332 -5.22 31.67 4.47
N LEU A 333 -5.68 32.76 5.11
CA LEU A 333 -4.96 34.04 5.10
C LEU A 333 -3.56 33.89 5.71
N ASN A 334 -3.42 33.20 6.85
CA ASN A 334 -2.13 32.97 7.49
C ASN A 334 -1.18 32.14 6.60
N PHE A 335 -1.67 31.04 6.01
CA PHE A 335 -0.90 30.22 5.09
C PHE A 335 -0.44 31.00 3.86
N ALA A 336 -1.34 31.78 3.25
CA ALA A 336 -1.03 32.57 2.07
C ALA A 336 0.06 33.62 2.35
N VAL A 337 -0.01 34.33 3.49
CA VAL A 337 1.03 35.30 3.88
C VAL A 337 2.39 34.63 4.03
N ILE A 338 2.46 33.47 4.69
CA ILE A 338 3.72 32.72 4.84
C ILE A 338 4.27 32.31 3.47
N ILE A 339 3.43 31.79 2.56
CA ILE A 339 3.87 31.39 1.22
C ILE A 339 4.42 32.59 0.43
N ILE A 340 3.78 33.77 0.53
CA ILE A 340 4.28 35.01 -0.08
C ILE A 340 5.66 35.36 0.49
N LEU A 341 5.82 35.37 1.81
CA LEU A 341 7.09 35.71 2.46
C LEU A 341 8.20 34.73 2.08
N MET A 342 7.90 33.43 2.01
CA MET A 342 8.85 32.42 1.55
C MET A 342 9.27 32.67 0.11
N LYS A 343 8.34 33.07 -0.76
CA LYS A 343 8.67 33.38 -2.16
C LYS A 343 9.54 34.63 -2.31
N GLN A 344 9.51 35.52 -1.33
CA GLN A 344 10.33 36.73 -1.26
C GLN A 344 11.63 36.50 -0.50
N ASP A 345 12.03 35.24 -0.26
CA ASP A 345 13.21 34.89 0.52
C ASP A 345 13.22 35.52 1.93
N GLY A 346 12.03 35.73 2.50
CA GLY A 346 11.85 36.37 3.79
C GLY A 346 11.97 37.90 3.79
N ILE A 347 12.05 38.54 2.62
CA ILE A 347 12.16 39.99 2.49
C ILE A 347 10.78 40.61 2.31
N TYR A 348 10.29 41.30 3.35
CA TYR A 348 8.99 41.97 3.29
C TYR A 348 8.96 43.06 2.19
N ASN A 349 8.18 42.84 1.13
CA ASN A 349 8.00 43.80 0.05
C ASN A 349 6.57 43.80 -0.49
N THR A 350 5.84 44.91 -0.35
CA THR A 350 4.42 45.00 -0.74
C THR A 350 4.20 44.97 -2.26
N SER A 351 5.09 45.59 -3.05
CA SER A 351 4.98 45.63 -4.51
C SER A 351 5.20 44.25 -5.14
N SER A 352 6.23 43.54 -4.66
CA SER A 352 6.51 42.16 -5.04
C SER A 352 5.37 41.23 -4.62
N ALA A 353 4.83 41.40 -3.40
CA ALA A 353 3.74 40.58 -2.88
C ALA A 353 2.47 40.72 -3.74
N LYS A 354 2.11 41.95 -4.12
CA LYS A 354 0.96 42.22 -5.00
C LYS A 354 1.13 41.57 -6.37
N THR A 355 2.34 41.62 -6.93
CA THR A 355 2.67 41.03 -8.23
C THR A 355 2.65 39.50 -8.19
N PHE A 356 3.15 38.90 -7.10
CA PHE A 356 3.10 37.46 -6.92
C PHE A 356 1.67 36.95 -6.76
N LEU A 357 0.88 37.64 -5.94
CA LEU A 357 -0.52 37.28 -5.64
C LEU A 357 -1.41 37.28 -6.87
N SER A 358 -1.26 38.25 -7.76
CA SER A 358 -2.08 38.32 -8.99
C SER A 358 -1.83 37.16 -9.95
N LYS A 359 -0.65 36.52 -9.90
CA LYS A 359 -0.27 35.43 -10.79
C LYS A 359 -0.39 34.04 -10.16
N ASN A 360 -0.34 33.92 -8.83
CA ASN A 360 -0.13 32.65 -8.14
C ASN A 360 -1.19 32.33 -7.07
N LEU A 361 -2.39 32.90 -7.16
CA LEU A 361 -3.46 32.66 -6.17
C LEU A 361 -3.74 31.15 -5.96
N GLN A 362 -3.70 30.36 -7.04
CA GLN A 362 -3.96 28.92 -7.00
C GLN A 362 -2.89 28.10 -6.27
N SER A 363 -1.68 28.65 -6.05
CA SER A 363 -0.66 27.98 -5.24
C SER A 363 -0.76 28.35 -3.76
N MET A 364 -1.73 29.18 -3.37
CA MET A 364 -1.88 29.66 -2.00
C MET A 364 -3.24 29.35 -1.40
N VAL A 365 -4.28 29.25 -2.24
CA VAL A 365 -5.65 28.99 -1.81
C VAL A 365 -6.13 27.69 -2.48
N PRO A 366 -6.68 26.73 -1.72
CA PRO A 366 -7.22 25.51 -2.30
C PRO A 366 -8.37 25.80 -3.28
N GLU A 367 -8.43 25.05 -4.38
CA GLU A 367 -9.36 25.30 -5.49
C GLU A 367 -10.82 25.33 -5.05
N GLN A 368 -11.21 24.43 -4.15
CA GLN A 368 -12.58 24.32 -3.64
C GLN A 368 -13.03 25.57 -2.88
N MET A 369 -12.09 26.31 -2.27
CA MET A 369 -12.36 27.54 -1.54
C MET A 369 -12.41 28.79 -2.44
N MET A 370 -11.90 28.71 -3.68
CA MET A 370 -11.87 29.84 -4.60
C MET A 370 -13.18 30.04 -5.38
N LYS A 371 -14.04 29.02 -5.49
CA LYS A 371 -15.27 29.05 -6.32
C LYS A 371 -16.12 30.31 -6.05
N GLY A 372 -16.09 31.27 -6.97
CA GLY A 372 -16.85 32.52 -6.91
C GLY A 372 -16.26 33.64 -6.02
N LYS A 373 -15.10 33.43 -5.38
CA LYS A 373 -14.51 34.38 -4.40
C LYS A 373 -13.06 34.81 -4.70
N SER A 374 -12.52 34.52 -5.89
CA SER A 374 -11.10 34.78 -6.22
C SER A 374 -10.63 36.23 -6.02
N HIS A 375 -11.47 37.21 -6.39
CA HIS A 375 -11.16 38.63 -6.19
C HIS A 375 -11.14 39.02 -4.71
N ALA A 376 -12.10 38.50 -3.92
CA ALA A 376 -12.17 38.73 -2.48
C ALA A 376 -10.94 38.15 -1.77
N TRP A 377 -10.51 36.95 -2.16
CA TRP A 377 -9.29 36.33 -1.64
C TRP A 377 -8.05 37.19 -1.88
N SER A 378 -7.84 37.64 -3.12
CA SER A 378 -6.70 38.51 -3.45
C SER A 378 -6.67 39.79 -2.58
N SER A 379 -7.82 40.47 -2.44
CA SER A 379 -7.88 41.68 -1.61
C SER A 379 -7.65 41.40 -0.12
N ASN A 380 -8.24 40.33 0.41
CA ASN A 380 -8.13 39.97 1.83
C ASN A 380 -6.72 39.47 2.19
N ILE A 381 -6.11 38.64 1.35
CA ILE A 381 -4.72 38.17 1.52
C ILE A 381 -3.77 39.36 1.50
N PHE A 382 -3.93 40.29 0.54
CA PHE A 382 -3.05 41.45 0.46
C PHE A 382 -3.22 42.41 1.65
N ARG A 383 -4.44 42.56 2.19
CA ARG A 383 -4.68 43.32 3.42
C ARG A 383 -3.97 42.64 4.60
N HIS A 384 -4.24 41.35 4.80
CA HIS A 384 -3.66 40.56 5.88
C HIS A 384 -2.12 40.55 5.82
N TYR A 385 -1.54 40.43 4.63
CA TYR A 385 -0.09 40.53 4.43
C TYR A 385 0.50 41.84 4.96
N LYS A 386 -0.17 42.98 4.77
CA LYS A 386 0.29 44.26 5.30
C LYS A 386 0.19 44.33 6.81
N ASP A 387 -0.85 43.73 7.37
CA ASP A 387 -1.17 43.79 8.78
C ASP A 387 -0.21 42.92 9.61
N VAL A 388 0.09 41.69 9.16
CA VAL A 388 0.86 40.71 9.95
C VAL A 388 2.20 40.29 9.33
N GLY A 389 2.47 40.63 8.07
CA GLY A 389 3.63 40.10 7.34
C GLY A 389 4.98 40.50 7.95
N LYS A 390 5.10 41.72 8.49
CA LYS A 390 6.33 42.16 9.18
C LYS A 390 6.53 41.41 10.50
N SER A 391 5.48 41.31 11.32
CA SER A 391 5.57 40.61 12.61
C SER A 391 5.87 39.12 12.47
N MET A 392 5.47 38.49 11.35
CA MET A 392 5.80 37.09 11.07
C MET A 392 7.30 36.85 10.81
N LEU A 393 8.06 37.90 10.47
CA LEU A 393 9.51 37.83 10.27
C LEU A 393 10.31 38.15 11.55
N GLU A 394 9.66 38.60 12.62
CA GLU A 394 10.34 38.95 13.88
C GLU A 394 10.84 37.67 14.57
N GLY A 395 12.17 37.51 14.63
CA GLY A 395 12.86 36.36 15.21
C GLY A 395 14.38 36.61 15.33
N PRO A 396 15.12 35.75 16.04
CA PRO A 396 16.56 35.95 16.26
C PRO A 396 17.34 36.01 14.95
N SER A 397 18.16 37.05 14.82
CA SER A 397 18.85 37.56 13.62
C SER A 397 19.90 36.63 12.97
N HIS A 398 20.00 35.38 13.40
CA HIS A 398 21.00 34.41 12.93
C HIS A 398 20.42 33.10 12.37
N VAL A 399 19.09 32.96 12.31
CA VAL A 399 18.42 31.75 11.80
C VAL A 399 17.89 31.99 10.39
N GLN A 400 18.10 31.03 9.49
CA GLN A 400 17.56 31.03 8.12
C GLN A 400 16.05 31.33 8.14
N VAL A 401 15.64 32.51 7.65
CA VAL A 401 14.25 33.01 7.70
C VAL A 401 13.27 32.01 7.08
N ASP A 402 13.68 31.32 6.01
CA ASP A 402 12.94 30.24 5.38
C ASP A 402 12.55 29.11 6.37
N MET A 403 13.45 28.72 7.26
CA MET A 403 13.17 27.68 8.27
C MET A 403 12.13 28.16 9.28
N ILE A 404 12.21 29.42 9.71
CA ILE A 404 11.23 30.03 10.64
C ILE A 404 9.84 30.03 9.99
N LEU A 405 9.74 30.46 8.73
CA LEU A 405 8.48 30.49 7.99
C LEU A 405 7.88 29.08 7.82
N LYS A 406 8.70 28.07 7.50
CA LYS A 406 8.25 26.67 7.44
C LYS A 406 7.76 26.17 8.79
N GLN A 407 8.46 26.49 9.89
CA GLN A 407 8.02 26.14 11.24
C GLN A 407 6.71 26.83 11.62
N GLN A 408 6.52 28.09 11.24
CA GLN A 408 5.26 28.80 11.46
C GLN A 408 4.12 28.17 10.65
N PHE A 409 4.35 27.80 9.39
CA PHE A 409 3.37 27.09 8.57
C PHE A 409 2.95 25.78 9.26
N LEU A 410 3.93 24.97 9.68
CA LEU A 410 3.69 23.73 10.41
C LEU A 410 2.97 23.96 11.73
N LYS A 411 3.25 25.05 12.46
CA LYS A 411 2.54 25.43 13.69
C LYS A 411 1.05 25.64 13.42
N PHE A 412 0.69 26.34 12.35
CA PHE A 412 -0.71 26.50 11.94
C PHE A 412 -1.33 25.17 11.51
N CYS A 413 -0.64 24.39 10.67
CA CYS A 413 -1.14 23.08 10.25
C CYS A 413 -1.40 22.16 11.44
N ARG A 414 -0.47 22.11 12.40
CA ARG A 414 -0.62 21.27 13.60
C ARG A 414 -1.90 21.58 14.33
N ASN A 415 -2.36 22.84 14.40
CA ASN A 415 -3.61 23.21 15.07
C ASN A 415 -4.88 22.65 14.39
N LEU A 416 -4.79 22.17 13.16
CA LEU A 416 -5.90 21.50 12.47
C LEU A 416 -6.07 20.07 13.03
N THR A 417 -7.32 19.64 13.19
CA THR A 417 -7.63 18.29 13.70
C THR A 417 -7.12 17.20 12.76
N VAL A 418 -7.20 17.44 11.44
CA VAL A 418 -6.84 16.48 10.38
C VAL A 418 -5.35 16.35 10.09
N TYR A 419 -4.51 17.19 10.69
CA TYR A 419 -3.09 17.22 10.37
C TYR A 419 -2.42 15.87 10.65
N GLY A 420 -1.54 15.43 9.76
CA GLY A 420 -0.82 14.16 9.91
C GLY A 420 -1.65 12.90 9.62
N SER A 421 -2.87 13.04 9.08
CA SER A 421 -3.73 11.90 8.73
C SER A 421 -3.18 11.06 7.59
N ALA A 422 -3.28 9.75 7.75
CA ALA A 422 -3.35 8.83 6.63
C ALA A 422 -4.76 8.92 6.02
N PHE A 423 -4.85 9.14 4.71
CA PHE A 423 -6.13 9.30 4.02
C PHE A 423 -6.51 8.03 3.25
N PHE A 424 -7.74 7.60 3.48
CA PHE A 424 -8.39 6.48 2.79
C PHE A 424 -9.57 7.01 1.99
N THR A 425 -10.13 6.16 1.12
CA THR A 425 -11.31 6.49 0.31
C THR A 425 -12.48 5.57 0.64
N GLY A 426 -13.70 6.09 0.55
CA GLY A 426 -14.91 5.31 0.80
C GLY A 426 -16.19 6.05 0.45
N THR A 427 -17.32 5.41 0.73
CA THR A 427 -18.65 5.99 0.61
C THR A 427 -19.30 6.07 1.98
N LEU A 428 -19.63 7.27 2.44
CA LEU A 428 -20.44 7.48 3.63
C LEU A 428 -21.91 7.18 3.32
N LEU A 429 -22.48 6.22 4.06
CA LEU A 429 -23.89 5.86 3.95
C LEU A 429 -24.68 6.69 4.96
N VAL A 430 -25.58 7.54 4.46
CA VAL A 430 -26.48 8.36 5.27
C VAL A 430 -27.90 7.84 5.07
N PRO A 431 -28.69 7.63 6.15
CA PRO A 431 -30.10 7.28 5.99
C PRO A 431 -30.80 8.34 5.12
N GLN A 432 -31.54 7.90 4.09
CA GLN A 432 -32.35 8.74 3.19
C GLN A 432 -31.63 9.50 2.05
N VAL A 433 -30.31 9.39 1.89
CA VAL A 433 -29.57 10.03 0.76
C VAL A 433 -28.67 9.02 0.04
N LYS A 434 -28.49 9.20 -1.28
CA LYS A 434 -27.50 8.45 -2.06
C LYS A 434 -26.11 8.67 -1.44
N GLY A 435 -25.39 7.59 -1.16
CA GLY A 435 -24.12 7.63 -0.41
C GLY A 435 -23.13 8.65 -0.99
N SER A 436 -22.44 9.38 -0.12
CA SER A 436 -21.50 10.43 -0.51
C SER A 436 -20.06 9.90 -0.52
N MET A 437 -19.32 10.13 -1.59
CA MET A 437 -17.89 9.79 -1.63
C MET A 437 -17.13 10.66 -0.63
N CYS A 438 -16.28 10.03 0.17
CA CYS A 438 -15.52 10.70 1.21
C CYS A 438 -14.06 10.23 1.28
N HIS A 439 -13.20 11.13 1.71
CA HIS A 439 -11.91 10.81 2.28
C HIS A 439 -12.05 10.56 3.77
N ILE A 440 -11.41 9.51 4.26
CA ILE A 440 -11.34 9.18 5.69
C ILE A 440 -9.90 9.42 6.14
N GLY A 441 -9.68 10.47 6.93
CA GLY A 441 -8.41 10.76 7.58
C GLY A 441 -8.35 10.10 8.95
N VAL A 442 -7.23 9.43 9.25
CA VAL A 442 -6.96 8.85 10.58
C VAL A 442 -5.57 9.28 11.05
N ASN A 443 -5.48 9.85 12.25
CA ASN A 443 -4.25 10.36 12.85
C ASN A 443 -4.18 10.11 14.37
N ASP A 444 -3.24 10.77 15.06
CA ASP A 444 -3.05 10.69 16.51
C ASP A 444 -4.21 11.29 17.33
N VAL A 445 -5.14 12.02 16.71
CA VAL A 445 -6.31 12.62 17.37
C VAL A 445 -7.54 11.72 17.24
N GLY A 446 -7.81 11.21 16.04
CA GLY A 446 -9.02 10.43 15.78
C GLY A 446 -9.31 10.18 14.31
N ILE A 447 -10.61 10.15 13.99
CA ILE A 447 -11.12 9.91 12.62
C ILE A 447 -11.81 11.16 12.09
N HIS A 448 -11.55 11.48 10.82
CA HIS A 448 -12.06 12.67 10.14
C HIS A 448 -12.63 12.29 8.78
N ILE A 449 -13.87 12.66 8.52
CA ILE A 449 -14.60 12.32 7.29
C ILE A 449 -14.79 13.60 6.49
N ILE A 450 -14.23 13.63 5.28
CA ILE A 450 -14.20 14.80 4.40
C ILE A 450 -14.92 14.43 3.10
N ASN A 451 -15.83 15.26 2.61
CA ASN A 451 -16.47 15.01 1.33
C ASN A 451 -15.44 15.08 0.18
N SER A 452 -15.39 14.08 -0.71
CA SER A 452 -14.38 14.02 -1.76
C SER A 452 -14.53 15.11 -2.83
N GLN A 453 -15.75 15.59 -3.09
CA GLN A 453 -16.01 16.61 -4.10
C GLN A 453 -15.91 18.03 -3.53
N THR A 454 -16.57 18.30 -2.42
CA THR A 454 -16.62 19.65 -1.82
C THR A 454 -15.42 19.93 -0.92
N ARG A 455 -14.71 18.90 -0.46
CA ARG A 455 -13.59 18.99 0.49
C ARG A 455 -13.97 19.61 1.84
N VAL A 456 -15.27 19.63 2.15
CA VAL A 456 -15.81 20.07 3.44
C VAL A 456 -15.72 18.94 4.46
N MET A 457 -15.41 19.30 5.71
CA MET A 457 -15.44 18.36 6.84
C MET A 457 -16.89 17.96 7.15
N LEU A 458 -17.22 16.69 6.99
CA LEU A 458 -18.54 16.15 7.33
C LEU A 458 -18.61 15.80 8.82
N HIS A 459 -17.64 15.03 9.30
CA HIS A 459 -17.57 14.54 10.67
C HIS A 459 -16.14 14.46 11.16
N SER A 460 -15.91 14.74 12.44
CA SER A 460 -14.59 14.61 13.06
C SER A 460 -14.80 14.14 14.49
N PHE A 461 -14.20 13.02 14.86
CA PHE A 461 -14.35 12.43 16.18
C PHE A 461 -13.00 12.09 16.79
N LYS A 462 -12.85 12.36 18.08
CA LYS A 462 -11.74 11.85 18.88
C LYS A 462 -11.95 10.37 19.19
N TYR A 463 -10.86 9.65 19.49
CA TYR A 463 -10.96 8.25 19.91
C TYR A 463 -11.84 8.04 21.15
N SER A 464 -11.86 8.99 22.10
CA SER A 464 -12.68 8.93 23.31
C SER A 464 -14.20 9.05 23.06
N GLU A 465 -14.60 9.48 21.86
CA GLU A 465 -15.99 9.75 21.49
C GLU A 465 -16.64 8.59 20.72
N ILE A 466 -15.84 7.64 20.22
CA ILE A 466 -16.29 6.61 19.28
C ILE A 466 -15.89 5.19 19.67
N SER A 467 -16.62 4.23 19.12
CA SER A 467 -16.25 2.82 19.04
C SER A 467 -16.44 2.34 17.61
N CYS A 468 -15.36 1.87 17.00
CA CYS A 468 -15.38 1.32 15.64
C CYS A 468 -15.66 -0.19 15.68
N LYS A 469 -16.42 -0.68 14.71
CA LYS A 469 -16.65 -2.11 14.48
C LYS A 469 -16.56 -2.42 13.00
N LEU A 470 -16.04 -3.61 12.68
CA LEU A 470 -16.00 -4.17 11.34
C LEU A 470 -16.98 -5.34 11.22
N PRO A 471 -18.29 -5.09 11.01
CA PRO A 471 -19.28 -6.16 10.85
C PRO A 471 -19.02 -7.04 9.61
N GLU A 472 -18.46 -6.44 8.54
CA GLU A 472 -18.13 -7.10 7.28
C GLU A 472 -16.83 -6.52 6.71
N ALA A 473 -16.15 -7.26 5.83
CA ALA A 473 -14.82 -6.89 5.31
C ALA A 473 -14.75 -5.47 4.68
N ASN A 474 -15.85 -4.98 4.09
CA ASN A 474 -15.89 -3.71 3.38
C ASN A 474 -16.77 -2.63 4.05
N ARG A 475 -17.14 -2.84 5.32
CA ARG A 475 -18.08 -1.97 6.03
C ARG A 475 -17.52 -1.61 7.40
N LEU A 476 -17.19 -0.35 7.59
CA LEU A 476 -16.77 0.21 8.87
C LEU A 476 -17.95 0.92 9.53
N GLU A 477 -18.29 0.53 10.76
CA GLU A 477 -19.30 1.20 11.58
C GLU A 477 -18.62 2.02 12.67
N VAL A 478 -18.85 3.34 12.65
CA VAL A 478 -18.36 4.28 13.66
C VAL A 478 -19.53 4.61 14.58
N ASN A 479 -19.53 4.05 15.79
CA ASN A 479 -20.57 4.28 16.79
C ASN A 479 -20.15 5.42 17.71
N VAL A 480 -20.96 6.46 17.82
CA VAL A 480 -20.70 7.60 18.70
C VAL A 480 -21.18 7.24 20.11
N ILE A 481 -20.25 7.13 21.05
CA ILE A 481 -20.51 6.71 22.44
C ILE A 481 -20.61 7.88 23.41
N ARG A 482 -20.01 9.04 23.11
CA ARG A 482 -20.04 10.25 23.95
C ARG A 482 -20.12 11.50 23.06
N PHE A 483 -20.85 12.51 23.53
CA PHE A 483 -20.90 13.84 22.92
C PHE A 483 -20.25 14.83 23.89
N GLU A 484 -19.13 15.46 23.52
CA GLU A 484 -18.51 16.51 24.35
C GLU A 484 -19.29 17.84 24.29
N SER A 485 -20.02 18.12 23.21
CA SER A 485 -20.75 19.38 23.02
C SER A 485 -22.28 19.23 22.95
N ARG A 486 -23.00 20.18 23.57
CA ARG A 486 -24.47 20.31 23.49
C ARG A 486 -24.99 20.71 22.09
N THR A 487 -24.13 21.15 21.18
CA THR A 487 -24.50 21.60 19.82
C THR A 487 -24.66 20.46 18.80
N ASP A 488 -24.28 19.23 19.14
CA ASP A 488 -24.18 18.08 18.22
C ASP A 488 -25.43 17.20 18.11
N ARG A 489 -26.61 17.72 18.46
CA ARG A 489 -27.86 16.92 18.50
C ARG A 489 -28.30 16.31 17.16
N ASN A 490 -27.73 16.76 16.04
CA ASN A 490 -28.01 16.24 14.70
C ASN A 490 -27.01 15.19 14.20
N ILE A 491 -25.97 14.84 14.98
CA ILE A 491 -25.03 13.79 14.58
C ILE A 491 -25.68 12.42 14.79
N PRO A 492 -25.71 11.55 13.77
CA PRO A 492 -26.27 10.21 13.91
C PRO A 492 -25.43 9.40 14.91
N ARG A 493 -26.11 8.61 15.76
CA ARG A 493 -25.46 7.75 16.77
C ARG A 493 -24.55 6.68 16.16
N GLN A 494 -24.76 6.36 14.88
CA GLN A 494 -23.96 5.42 14.12
C GLN A 494 -23.76 5.96 12.70
N LEU A 495 -22.52 5.91 12.23
CA LEU A 495 -22.15 6.20 10.85
C LEU A 495 -21.64 4.91 10.21
N THR A 496 -22.04 4.66 8.97
CA THR A 496 -21.55 3.50 8.20
C THR A 496 -20.75 3.98 7.00
N ILE A 497 -19.52 3.48 6.87
CA ILE A 497 -18.61 3.80 5.77
C ILE A 497 -18.35 2.51 4.99
N ARG A 498 -18.69 2.53 3.70
CA ARG A 498 -18.40 1.42 2.79
C ARG A 498 -17.04 1.66 2.11
N THR A 499 -16.08 0.78 2.34
CA THR A 499 -14.75 0.83 1.72
C THR A 499 -14.05 -0.51 1.82
N LYS A 500 -13.32 -0.90 0.77
CA LYS A 500 -12.41 -2.06 0.78
C LYS A 500 -11.20 -1.88 1.71
N GLN A 501 -10.97 -0.67 2.21
CA GLN A 501 -9.88 -0.34 3.13
C GLN A 501 -10.31 -0.43 4.61
N ALA A 502 -11.53 -0.92 4.91
CA ALA A 502 -12.11 -0.86 6.26
C ALA A 502 -11.24 -1.54 7.33
N GLY A 503 -10.70 -2.73 7.03
CA GLY A 503 -9.79 -3.43 7.95
C GLY A 503 -8.43 -2.74 8.15
N LEU A 504 -7.97 -1.92 7.20
CA LEU A 504 -6.77 -1.10 7.38
C LEU A 504 -7.05 0.10 8.29
N ILE A 505 -8.21 0.73 8.10
CA ILE A 505 -8.67 1.87 8.90
C ILE A 505 -8.85 1.45 10.37
N GLU A 506 -9.56 0.36 10.62
CA GLU A 506 -9.78 -0.18 11.97
C GLU A 506 -8.46 -0.47 12.69
N ARG A 507 -7.55 -1.24 12.06
CA ARG A 507 -6.24 -1.57 12.64
C ARG A 507 -5.37 -0.34 12.92
N LEU A 508 -5.49 0.71 12.10
CA LEU A 508 -4.78 1.96 12.34
C LEU A 508 -5.37 2.71 13.53
N ILE A 509 -6.70 2.78 13.62
CA ILE A 509 -7.43 3.36 14.76
C ILE A 509 -7.03 2.67 16.06
N GLU A 510 -7.05 1.32 16.10
CA GLU A 510 -6.63 0.55 17.27
C GLU A 510 -5.22 0.93 17.72
N LYS A 511 -4.25 0.89 16.82
CA LYS A 511 -2.84 1.22 17.14
C LYS A 511 -2.66 2.66 17.60
N LEU A 512 -3.28 3.62 16.93
CA LEU A 512 -3.12 5.02 17.30
C LEU A 512 -3.84 5.34 18.60
N SER A 513 -4.98 4.70 18.86
CA SER A 513 -5.66 4.79 20.15
C SER A 513 -4.77 4.22 21.26
N GLU A 514 -4.12 3.07 21.08
CA GLU A 514 -3.20 2.51 22.08
C GLU A 514 -1.98 3.42 22.35
N ILE A 515 -1.38 3.97 21.29
CA ILE A 515 -0.17 4.81 21.41
C ILE A 515 -0.49 6.17 22.03
N HIS A 516 -1.64 6.77 21.70
CA HIS A 516 -1.95 8.17 21.99
C HIS A 516 -3.14 8.40 22.93
N ALA A 517 -3.82 7.35 23.43
CA ALA A 517 -4.99 7.42 24.33
C ALA A 517 -4.80 8.25 25.62
N ILE A 518 -3.59 8.63 25.97
CA ILE A 518 -3.26 9.27 27.26
C ILE A 518 -2.99 10.78 27.10
N LYS A 519 -2.81 11.30 25.88
CA LYS A 519 -2.53 12.72 25.65
C LYS A 519 -3.70 13.36 24.92
N ASP A 520 -4.82 13.53 25.62
CA ASP A 520 -5.98 14.26 25.12
C ASP A 520 -5.55 15.64 24.63
N ARG A 521 -5.46 15.74 23.31
CA ARG A 521 -5.19 16.99 22.65
C ARG A 521 -6.45 17.85 22.85
N GLN A 522 -6.33 18.94 23.61
CA GLN A 522 -7.36 19.98 23.61
C GLN A 522 -7.34 20.72 22.27
N VAL A 523 -7.78 20.05 21.22
CA VAL A 523 -8.15 20.68 19.95
C VAL A 523 -9.65 20.74 19.93
N GLU A 524 -10.17 21.94 19.77
CA GLU A 524 -11.58 22.15 19.58
C GLU A 524 -11.97 21.57 18.21
N ILE A 525 -12.79 20.52 18.22
CA ILE A 525 -13.36 19.97 16.99
C ILE A 525 -14.25 21.07 16.41
N ARG A 526 -13.82 21.63 15.28
CA ARG A 526 -14.51 22.75 14.65
C ARG A 526 -14.75 22.41 13.19
N TYR A 527 -16.03 22.26 12.85
CA TYR A 527 -16.49 22.01 11.50
C TYR A 527 -16.13 23.21 10.61
N GLY A 528 -15.14 23.03 9.73
CA GLY A 528 -14.84 23.99 8.68
C GLY A 528 -15.93 23.90 7.61
N GLY A 529 -16.77 24.93 7.54
CA GLY A 529 -17.81 25.04 6.51
C GLY A 529 -19.24 25.03 7.04
N MET A 530 -19.55 25.86 8.04
CA MET A 530 -20.87 26.47 8.22
C MET A 530 -20.69 27.57 9.26
N ASN A 531 -20.62 28.82 8.79
CA ASN A 531 -21.19 29.95 9.49
C ASN A 531 -21.56 30.97 8.42
N SER A 532 -22.83 31.34 8.46
CA SER A 532 -23.46 32.58 7.97
C SER A 532 -22.52 33.66 7.45
#